data_AF-A0AAD8YCB1-F1
#
_entry.id   AF-A0AAD8YCB1-F1
#
_cell.length_a   1.000
_cell.length_b   1.000
_cell.length_c   1.000
_cell.angle_alpha   90.00
_cell.angle_beta   90.00
_cell.angle_gamma   90.00
#
_symmetry.space_group_name_H-M   'P 1'
#
loop_
_entity.id
_entity.type
_entity.pdbx_description
1 polymer ?
#
loop_
_entity_poly.entity_id
_entity_poly.type
_entity_poly.pdbx_seq_one_letter_code
_entity_poly.pdbx_strand_id
1 'polypeptide(L)'
;MKTYSIILLLLIIICSGIHCKTVRAASSTPRRTQAQDSAQTNVKDSICTTLFQSIFDTLAPSAVTPYSYTGFCNAVINWNRNNPIPIFSGETDTEKKNELAAFLGHVLHESHDFQAAREYSQCKTFTTDSVGKVYCKPVGYVGGTYTDPYCSLQHTPTTHPDGCACAPVPESTSMPGYVEADQLFFGRGPLQTSWNYNYKKLSDALRAEGVDICAAPDLVATNEEYAWISAFLFWTTSTGAVDTTCGQAVKCEGSFGSTLNVINGGLECPAISGHESTIWERLNDYCAAASALGVEEILSLDGCDGLKDQFDQCVGSGWCPACAVWEDKIGAPSTKEAQEECLSGSVSVSAPKHGRPSSSSYSTQIGMTVLSSSLVLLSYLM
;
A
#
# COMPACT_ATOMS: atom_id res chain seq x y z
N MET A 1 -17.70 -26.76 31.71
CA MET A 1 -18.63 -27.71 31.06
C MET A 1 -18.72 -27.34 29.60
N LYS A 2 -18.22 -28.20 28.71
CA LYS A 2 -18.33 -28.08 27.26
C LYS A 2 -19.58 -28.83 26.81
N THR A 3 -20.39 -28.23 25.94
CA THR A 3 -21.45 -28.94 25.20
C THR A 3 -21.31 -28.60 23.74
N TYR A 4 -20.91 -29.61 22.97
CA TYR A 4 -20.90 -29.64 21.51
C TYR A 4 -22.22 -30.24 21.02
N SER A 5 -22.87 -29.60 20.05
CA SER A 5 -23.99 -30.19 19.32
C SER A 5 -23.46 -31.07 18.18
N ILE A 6 -23.88 -32.33 18.20
CA ILE A 6 -23.59 -33.38 17.22
C ILE A 6 -24.65 -33.28 16.11
N ILE A 7 -24.22 -33.12 14.86
CA ILE A 7 -25.07 -33.35 13.67
C ILE A 7 -24.85 -34.79 13.20
N LEU A 8 -25.94 -35.55 13.23
CA LEU A 8 -26.06 -36.96 12.87
C LEU A 8 -26.21 -37.09 11.34
N LEU A 9 -25.24 -37.74 10.66
CA LEU A 9 -25.38 -38.16 9.27
C LEU A 9 -26.02 -39.56 9.23
N LEU A 10 -27.21 -39.64 8.63
CA LEU A 10 -27.92 -40.90 8.37
C LEU A 10 -27.29 -41.63 7.17
N LEU A 11 -26.71 -42.81 7.44
CA LEU A 11 -26.38 -43.83 6.45
C LEU A 11 -27.65 -44.61 6.09
N ILE A 12 -28.15 -44.44 4.87
CA ILE A 12 -29.16 -45.34 4.30
C ILE A 12 -28.43 -46.49 3.60
N ILE A 13 -28.48 -47.67 4.22
CA ILE A 13 -28.12 -48.94 3.61
C ILE A 13 -29.39 -49.52 2.98
N ILE A 14 -29.43 -49.62 1.66
CA ILE A 14 -30.37 -50.52 0.96
C ILE A 14 -29.50 -51.55 0.24
N CYS A 15 -29.38 -52.72 0.86
CA CYS A 15 -28.88 -53.93 0.20
C CYS A 15 -30.07 -54.75 -0.28
N SER A 16 -30.17 -54.91 -1.60
CA SER A 16 -30.98 -55.95 -2.22
C SER A 16 -30.17 -56.62 -3.34
N GLY A 17 -29.59 -57.77 -3.03
CA GLY A 17 -29.59 -58.90 -3.98
C GLY A 17 -28.35 -59.17 -4.84
N ILE A 18 -27.57 -60.16 -4.39
CA ILE A 18 -26.97 -61.27 -5.17
C ILE A 18 -26.09 -60.94 -6.41
N HIS A 19 -24.78 -60.81 -6.19
CA HIS A 19 -23.70 -61.65 -6.78
C HIS A 19 -22.34 -60.95 -6.62
N CYS A 20 -21.51 -61.50 -5.74
CA CYS A 20 -20.12 -61.10 -5.54
C CYS A 20 -19.27 -61.64 -6.71
N LYS A 21 -18.62 -60.75 -7.48
CA LYS A 21 -17.44 -61.07 -8.28
C LYS A 21 -16.33 -60.10 -7.91
N THR A 22 -15.24 -60.64 -7.40
CA THR A 22 -13.98 -59.94 -7.10
C THR A 22 -13.36 -59.38 -8.37
N VAL A 23 -13.31 -58.06 -8.48
CA VAL A 23 -12.40 -57.35 -9.40
C VAL A 23 -11.33 -56.70 -8.54
N ARG A 24 -10.08 -57.17 -8.67
CA ARG A 24 -8.90 -56.46 -8.14
C ARG A 24 -8.80 -55.13 -8.89
N ALA A 25 -9.13 -54.03 -8.24
CA ALA A 25 -8.73 -52.70 -8.70
C ALA A 25 -7.24 -52.52 -8.41
N ALA A 26 -6.46 -52.31 -9.48
CA ALA A 26 -5.06 -51.93 -9.36
C ALA A 26 -4.96 -50.58 -8.64
N SER A 27 -4.12 -50.53 -7.61
CA SER A 27 -3.72 -49.30 -6.93
C SER A 27 -2.91 -48.43 -7.88
N SER A 28 -3.56 -47.54 -8.63
CA SER A 28 -2.89 -46.39 -9.24
C SER A 28 -2.91 -45.25 -8.23
N THR A 29 -1.82 -45.13 -7.48
CA THR A 29 -1.51 -43.92 -6.71
C THR A 29 -1.54 -42.74 -7.69
N PRO A 30 -2.36 -41.69 -7.47
CA PRO A 30 -2.33 -40.52 -8.32
C PRO A 30 -0.96 -39.87 -8.21
N ARG A 31 -0.24 -39.78 -9.34
CA ARG A 31 1.01 -39.04 -9.45
C ARG A 31 0.70 -37.58 -9.14
N ARG A 32 1.13 -37.10 -7.98
CA ARG A 32 1.09 -35.71 -7.55
C ARG A 32 1.68 -34.85 -8.68
N THR A 33 0.83 -34.08 -9.35
CA THR A 33 1.24 -33.18 -10.42
C THR A 33 1.99 -32.00 -9.81
N GLN A 34 3.03 -31.53 -10.51
CA GLN A 34 3.95 -30.45 -10.12
C GLN A 34 3.27 -29.10 -9.81
N ALA A 35 1.96 -28.98 -9.99
CA ALA A 35 1.18 -27.77 -9.69
C ALA A 35 0.91 -27.56 -8.18
N GLN A 36 1.03 -28.59 -7.34
CA GLN A 36 0.92 -28.42 -5.88
C GLN A 36 2.26 -28.12 -5.20
N ASP A 37 3.39 -28.44 -5.83
CA ASP A 37 4.72 -28.11 -5.32
C ASP A 37 5.05 -26.62 -5.51
N SER A 38 4.56 -26.00 -6.59
CA SER A 38 4.78 -24.57 -6.88
C SER A 38 4.05 -23.60 -5.94
N ALA A 39 2.98 -24.06 -5.29
CA ALA A 39 2.29 -23.27 -4.25
C ALA A 39 3.01 -23.34 -2.90
N GLN A 40 3.75 -24.41 -2.65
CA GLN A 40 4.47 -24.65 -1.39
C GLN A 40 5.86 -24.01 -1.37
N THR A 41 6.45 -23.77 -2.55
CA THR A 41 7.71 -23.00 -2.69
C THR A 41 7.51 -21.51 -2.44
N ASN A 42 6.31 -20.96 -2.67
CA ASN A 42 6.06 -19.51 -2.59
C ASN A 42 5.94 -18.96 -1.14
N VAL A 43 5.75 -19.82 -0.15
CA VAL A 43 5.67 -19.42 1.27
C VAL A 43 7.05 -19.37 1.93
N LYS A 44 8.04 -20.13 1.42
CA LYS A 44 9.39 -20.20 2.01
C LYS A 44 10.22 -18.94 1.74
N ASP A 45 9.96 -18.23 0.64
CA ASP A 45 10.72 -17.04 0.24
C ASP A 45 10.00 -15.72 0.58
N SER A 46 8.89 -15.82 1.31
CA SER A 46 8.06 -14.68 1.73
C SER A 46 8.59 -14.04 3.01
N ILE A 47 8.49 -12.71 3.10
CA ILE A 47 8.77 -11.94 4.32
C ILE A 47 7.84 -12.31 5.49
N CYS A 48 6.72 -12.98 5.18
CA CYS A 48 5.70 -13.46 6.12
C CYS A 48 6.14 -14.71 6.89
N THR A 49 7.10 -14.51 7.80
CA THR A 49 7.60 -15.51 8.73
C THR A 49 7.05 -15.28 10.14
N THR A 50 7.15 -16.29 11.01
CA THR A 50 6.80 -16.13 12.43
C THR A 50 7.69 -15.12 13.14
N LEU A 51 8.95 -14.97 12.71
CA LEU A 51 9.83 -13.90 13.19
C LEU A 51 9.24 -12.54 12.85
N PHE A 52 8.77 -12.36 11.62
CA PHE A 52 8.14 -11.11 11.23
C PHE A 52 6.83 -10.83 11.98
N GLN A 53 6.05 -11.87 12.33
CA GLN A 53 4.89 -11.69 13.21
C GLN A 53 5.29 -11.09 14.55
N SER A 54 6.34 -11.63 15.19
CA SER A 54 6.84 -11.08 16.46
C SER A 54 7.31 -9.63 16.32
N ILE A 55 7.89 -9.26 15.17
CA ILE A 55 8.33 -7.90 14.89
C ILE A 55 7.12 -6.98 14.75
N PHE A 56 6.10 -7.39 13.96
CA PHE A 56 4.85 -6.64 13.79
C PHE A 56 4.20 -6.34 15.14
N ASP A 57 4.04 -7.37 15.99
CA ASP A 57 3.43 -7.24 17.31
C ASP A 57 4.27 -6.37 18.28
N THR A 58 5.59 -6.31 18.07
CA THR A 58 6.50 -5.48 18.89
C THR A 58 6.46 -4.01 18.48
N LEU A 59 6.42 -3.75 17.17
CA LEU A 59 6.38 -2.39 16.63
C LEU A 59 5.02 -1.72 16.86
N ALA A 60 3.94 -2.48 16.80
CA ALA A 60 2.58 -1.96 16.96
C ALA A 60 1.74 -2.81 17.94
N PRO A 61 2.08 -2.80 19.25
CA PRO A 61 1.42 -3.65 20.25
C PRO A 61 -0.05 -3.27 20.50
N SER A 62 -0.46 -2.08 20.07
CA SER A 62 -1.83 -1.57 20.19
C SER A 62 -2.56 -1.51 18.86
N ALA A 63 -2.07 -2.21 17.82
CA ALA A 63 -2.71 -2.25 16.52
C ALA A 63 -4.18 -2.67 16.62
N VAL A 64 -5.04 -1.99 15.87
CA VAL A 64 -6.49 -2.26 15.83
C VAL A 64 -6.92 -2.70 14.44
N THR A 65 -8.10 -3.32 14.32
CA THR A 65 -8.71 -3.59 13.00
C THR A 65 -8.75 -2.31 12.16
N PRO A 66 -8.33 -2.35 10.87
CA PRO A 66 -8.12 -3.53 10.04
C PRO A 66 -6.66 -4.05 10.01
N TYR A 67 -5.79 -3.54 10.88
CA TYR A 67 -4.37 -3.89 10.87
C TYR A 67 -4.12 -5.18 11.65
N SER A 68 -3.85 -6.26 10.91
CA SER A 68 -3.41 -7.52 11.47
C SER A 68 -2.22 -8.06 10.68
N TYR A 69 -1.33 -8.81 11.34
CA TYR A 69 -0.24 -9.52 10.66
C TYR A 69 -0.76 -10.45 9.56
N THR A 70 -1.85 -11.18 9.82
CA THR A 70 -2.46 -12.08 8.83
C THR A 70 -2.99 -11.32 7.62
N GLY A 71 -3.66 -10.18 7.85
CA GLY A 71 -4.15 -9.29 6.81
C GLY A 71 -3.02 -8.73 5.96
N PHE A 72 -1.94 -8.28 6.59
CA PHE A 72 -0.73 -7.81 5.90
C PHE A 72 -0.17 -8.91 4.99
N CYS A 73 -0.01 -10.11 5.52
CA CYS A 73 0.59 -11.22 4.77
C CYS A 73 -0.28 -11.72 3.63
N ASN A 74 -1.60 -11.78 3.82
CA ASN A 74 -2.53 -12.09 2.75
C ASN A 74 -2.44 -11.04 1.64
N ALA A 75 -2.40 -9.75 2.00
CA ALA A 75 -2.26 -8.67 1.05
C ALA A 75 -0.94 -8.73 0.27
N VAL A 76 0.20 -9.02 0.92
CA VAL A 76 1.49 -9.18 0.22
C VAL A 76 1.42 -10.33 -0.79
N ILE A 77 0.86 -11.46 -0.39
CA ILE A 77 0.72 -12.64 -1.27
C ILE A 77 -0.22 -12.34 -2.45
N ASN A 78 -1.35 -11.67 -2.21
CA ASN A 78 -2.28 -11.27 -3.26
C ASN A 78 -1.62 -10.26 -4.20
N TRP A 79 -1.04 -9.19 -3.66
CA TRP A 79 -0.38 -8.14 -4.42
C TRP A 79 0.68 -8.71 -5.36
N ASN A 80 1.62 -9.51 -4.85
CA ASN A 80 2.71 -10.09 -5.62
C ASN A 80 2.25 -11.13 -6.66
N ARG A 81 1.05 -11.69 -6.51
CA ARG A 81 0.46 -12.60 -7.50
C ARG A 81 -0.17 -11.83 -8.67
N ASN A 82 -0.77 -10.69 -8.38
CA ASN A 82 -1.70 -10.03 -9.29
C ASN A 82 -1.17 -8.71 -9.88
N ASN A 83 -0.05 -8.19 -9.37
CA ASN A 83 0.53 -6.93 -9.83
C ASN A 83 1.91 -7.14 -10.47
N PRO A 84 2.25 -6.36 -11.52
CA PRO A 84 3.52 -6.50 -12.23
C PRO A 84 4.73 -5.99 -11.43
N ILE A 85 4.50 -5.09 -10.47
CA ILE A 85 5.53 -4.57 -9.55
C ILE A 85 5.30 -5.22 -8.19
N PRO A 86 6.01 -6.31 -7.87
CA PRO A 86 5.93 -6.95 -6.57
C PRO A 86 6.52 -6.05 -5.47
N ILE A 87 6.07 -6.27 -4.23
CA ILE A 87 6.56 -5.60 -3.03
C ILE A 87 7.31 -6.59 -2.13
N PHE A 88 8.34 -6.11 -1.44
CA PHE A 88 9.21 -6.90 -0.54
C PHE A 88 9.81 -8.13 -1.23
N SER A 89 10.17 -7.98 -2.50
CA SER A 89 10.59 -9.07 -3.38
C SER A 89 12.00 -8.88 -3.92
N GLY A 90 12.87 -8.22 -3.15
CA GLY A 90 14.31 -8.15 -3.44
C GLY A 90 14.92 -9.55 -3.63
N GLU A 91 16.03 -9.61 -4.36
CA GLU A 91 16.74 -10.87 -4.64
C GLU A 91 17.42 -11.42 -3.37
N THR A 92 17.81 -10.51 -2.46
CA THR A 92 18.45 -10.82 -1.19
C THR A 92 17.54 -10.53 -0.01
N ASP A 93 17.78 -11.21 1.12
CA ASP A 93 17.06 -10.92 2.38
C ASP A 93 17.31 -9.48 2.86
N THR A 94 18.50 -8.94 2.62
CA THR A 94 18.84 -7.54 2.94
C THR A 94 17.96 -6.56 2.18
N GLU A 95 17.78 -6.74 0.87
CA GLU A 95 16.92 -5.87 0.06
C GLU A 95 15.46 -5.94 0.53
N LYS A 96 14.93 -7.14 0.81
CA LYS A 96 13.57 -7.32 1.33
C LYS A 96 13.38 -6.62 2.67
N LYS A 97 14.35 -6.76 3.58
CA LYS A 97 14.30 -6.12 4.91
C LYS A 97 14.45 -4.60 4.82
N ASN A 98 15.29 -4.09 3.92
CA ASN A 98 15.46 -2.64 3.73
C ASN A 98 14.17 -2.00 3.20
N GLU A 99 13.53 -2.61 2.19
CA GLU A 99 12.24 -2.13 1.69
C GLU A 99 11.15 -2.21 2.77
N LEU A 100 11.08 -3.32 3.50
CA LEU A 100 10.10 -3.47 4.56
C LEU A 100 10.34 -2.49 5.72
N ALA A 101 11.59 -2.25 6.12
CA ALA A 101 11.91 -1.29 7.17
C ALA A 101 11.50 0.13 6.76
N ALA A 102 11.84 0.55 5.54
CA ALA A 102 11.44 1.85 5.00
C ALA A 102 9.91 1.99 4.95
N PHE A 103 9.23 0.97 4.41
CA PHE A 103 7.76 0.94 4.35
C PHE A 103 7.14 1.06 5.76
N LEU A 104 7.61 0.27 6.73
CA LEU A 104 7.11 0.29 8.11
C LEU A 104 7.33 1.63 8.79
N GLY A 105 8.49 2.27 8.60
CA GLY A 105 8.75 3.60 9.15
C GLY A 105 7.75 4.66 8.67
N HIS A 106 7.25 4.54 7.44
CA HIS A 106 6.18 5.41 6.97
C HIS A 106 4.81 5.01 7.51
N VAL A 107 4.41 3.75 7.37
CA VAL A 107 3.04 3.36 7.73
C VAL A 107 2.76 3.41 9.23
N LEU A 108 3.77 3.21 10.09
CA LEU A 108 3.61 3.39 11.53
C LEU A 108 3.29 4.85 11.86
N HIS A 109 4.08 5.79 11.32
CA HIS A 109 3.84 7.22 11.46
C HIS A 109 2.46 7.64 10.94
N GLU A 110 2.10 7.29 9.69
CA GLU A 110 0.83 7.72 9.08
C GLU A 110 -0.41 7.17 9.78
N SER A 111 -0.30 6.04 10.47
CA SER A 111 -1.44 5.34 11.08
C SER A 111 -1.42 5.32 12.60
N HIS A 112 -0.55 6.11 13.23
CA HIS A 112 -0.40 6.17 14.68
C HIS A 112 -0.16 4.76 15.26
N ASP A 113 0.88 4.08 14.78
CA ASP A 113 1.22 2.70 15.15
C ASP A 113 0.06 1.72 14.91
N PHE A 114 -0.60 1.86 13.75
CA PHE A 114 -1.77 1.06 13.37
C PHE A 114 -2.97 1.21 14.32
N GLN A 115 -3.13 2.37 14.97
CA GLN A 115 -4.32 2.69 15.78
C GLN A 115 -5.35 3.53 15.02
N ALA A 116 -4.95 4.16 13.91
CA ALA A 116 -5.76 5.09 13.14
C ALA A 116 -6.12 4.55 11.75
N ALA A 117 -7.12 3.67 11.68
CA ALA A 117 -7.69 3.19 10.41
C ALA A 117 -8.31 4.31 9.56
N ARG A 118 -8.69 5.41 10.21
CA ARG A 118 -9.32 6.60 9.64
C ARG A 118 -8.67 7.84 10.24
N GLU A 119 -8.55 8.89 9.43
CA GLU A 119 -7.96 10.15 9.82
C GLU A 119 -8.72 10.82 10.99
N TYR A 120 -7.98 11.26 12.02
CA TYR A 120 -8.56 11.95 13.18
C TYR A 120 -9.05 13.36 12.86
N SER A 121 -8.37 14.07 11.96
CA SER A 121 -8.58 15.52 11.75
C SER A 121 -9.87 15.83 11.00
N GLN A 122 -10.33 14.91 10.14
CA GLN A 122 -11.50 15.12 9.31
C GLN A 122 -12.78 14.65 9.95
N CYS A 123 -12.68 13.62 10.78
CA CYS A 123 -13.84 13.03 11.42
C CYS A 123 -13.67 12.92 12.93
N LYS A 124 -14.25 13.87 13.65
CA LYS A 124 -14.16 13.92 15.11
C LYS A 124 -14.83 12.71 15.77
N THR A 125 -15.96 12.28 15.20
CA THR A 125 -16.75 11.20 15.79
C THR A 125 -17.34 10.36 14.68
N PHE A 126 -17.14 9.05 14.78
CA PHE A 126 -17.77 8.06 13.93
C PHE A 126 -18.95 7.43 14.67
N THR A 127 -19.98 7.09 13.92
CA THR A 127 -21.05 6.20 14.39
C THR A 127 -21.44 5.25 13.27
N THR A 128 -21.96 4.09 13.64
CA THR A 128 -22.35 3.04 12.71
C THR A 128 -23.78 2.64 12.99
N ASP A 129 -24.62 2.53 11.96
CA ASP A 129 -25.99 2.07 12.12
C ASP A 129 -26.09 0.53 12.22
N SER A 130 -27.32 0.02 12.36
CA SER A 130 -27.58 -1.42 12.50
C SER A 130 -27.22 -2.26 11.27
N VAL A 131 -27.03 -1.64 10.10
CA VAL A 131 -26.65 -2.33 8.86
C VAL A 131 -25.17 -2.15 8.52
N GLY A 132 -24.39 -1.51 9.40
CA GLY A 132 -22.96 -1.32 9.23
C GLY A 132 -22.59 -0.06 8.46
N LYS A 133 -23.54 0.84 8.16
CA LYS A 133 -23.24 2.10 7.47
C LYS A 133 -22.52 3.05 8.41
N VAL A 134 -21.41 3.62 7.95
CA VAL A 134 -20.56 4.52 8.74
C VAL A 134 -20.88 5.97 8.45
N TYR A 135 -21.04 6.73 9.53
CA TYR A 135 -21.34 8.15 9.52
C TYR A 135 -20.22 8.92 10.18
N CYS A 136 -19.92 10.08 9.63
CA CYS A 136 -18.88 10.96 10.11
C CYS A 136 -19.48 12.26 10.65
N LYS A 137 -18.99 12.70 11.80
CA LYS A 137 -19.19 14.07 12.28
C LYS A 137 -17.88 14.85 12.13
N PRO A 138 -17.78 15.73 11.11
CA PRO A 138 -16.57 16.51 10.91
C PRO A 138 -16.27 17.46 12.07
N VAL A 139 -15.00 17.83 12.22
CA VAL A 139 -14.58 18.79 13.26
C VAL A 139 -15.28 20.12 13.02
N GLY A 140 -15.96 20.63 14.06
CA GLY A 140 -16.69 21.90 13.98
C GLY A 140 -18.03 21.85 13.22
N TYR A 141 -18.46 20.67 12.75
CA TYR A 141 -19.72 20.54 12.02
C TYR A 141 -20.95 20.75 12.91
N VAL A 142 -21.84 21.65 12.47
CA VAL A 142 -23.06 22.07 13.18
C VAL A 142 -24.35 21.74 12.42
N GLY A 143 -24.27 20.95 11.34
CA GLY A 143 -25.39 20.59 10.46
C GLY A 143 -25.35 21.30 9.10
N GLY A 144 -26.18 20.85 8.16
CA GLY A 144 -26.23 21.35 6.78
C GLY A 144 -25.27 20.66 5.82
N THR A 145 -25.04 21.23 4.64
CA THR A 145 -24.12 20.63 3.65
C THR A 145 -22.67 20.78 4.10
N TYR A 146 -21.88 19.71 4.01
CA TYR A 146 -20.46 19.67 4.29
C TYR A 146 -19.65 19.63 2.99
N THR A 147 -18.56 20.40 2.94
CA THR A 147 -17.59 20.35 1.84
C THR A 147 -16.41 19.50 2.28
N ASP A 148 -16.25 18.34 1.66
CA ASP A 148 -15.08 17.48 1.86
C ASP A 148 -13.82 18.16 1.31
N PRO A 149 -12.80 18.48 2.14
CA PRO A 149 -11.56 19.07 1.65
C PRO A 149 -10.77 18.15 0.71
N TYR A 150 -11.02 16.84 0.73
CA TYR A 150 -10.38 15.86 -0.16
C TYR A 150 -11.17 15.62 -1.46
N CYS A 151 -12.25 16.36 -1.67
CA CYS A 151 -12.97 16.36 -2.94
C CYS A 151 -12.33 17.37 -3.91
N SER A 152 -11.41 16.90 -4.75
CA SER A 152 -10.85 17.72 -5.82
C SER A 152 -11.83 17.82 -6.98
N LEU A 153 -12.46 18.99 -7.16
CA LEU A 153 -13.38 19.25 -8.27
C LEU A 153 -12.69 19.27 -9.65
N GLN A 154 -11.36 19.30 -9.68
CA GLN A 154 -10.57 19.16 -10.92
C GLN A 154 -10.46 17.70 -11.39
N HIS A 155 -10.71 16.74 -10.50
CA HIS A 155 -10.64 15.32 -10.78
C HIS A 155 -12.05 14.73 -10.76
N THR A 156 -12.62 14.51 -11.93
CA THR A 156 -13.95 13.90 -12.09
C THR A 156 -13.81 12.54 -12.77
N PRO A 157 -14.89 11.74 -12.86
CA PRO A 157 -14.84 10.46 -13.58
C PRO A 157 -14.49 10.57 -15.08
N THR A 158 -14.43 11.78 -15.63
CA THR A 158 -14.17 12.02 -17.05
C THR A 158 -12.93 12.90 -17.31
N THR A 159 -12.17 13.30 -16.30
CA THR A 159 -10.93 14.08 -16.47
C THR A 159 -9.71 13.17 -16.66
N HIS A 160 -8.54 13.75 -16.94
CA HIS A 160 -7.27 13.03 -16.88
C HIS A 160 -6.24 13.86 -16.08
N PRO A 161 -5.72 13.36 -14.95
CA PRO A 161 -6.14 12.12 -14.29
C PRO A 161 -7.62 12.18 -13.85
N ASP A 162 -8.28 11.02 -13.80
CA ASP A 162 -9.66 10.90 -13.35
C ASP A 162 -9.76 10.77 -11.82
N GLY A 163 -10.96 10.98 -11.29
CA GLY A 163 -11.25 10.83 -9.87
C GLY A 163 -12.61 10.22 -9.62
N CYS A 164 -12.82 9.70 -8.40
CA CYS A 164 -14.14 9.31 -7.95
C CYS A 164 -15.05 10.54 -8.01
N ALA A 165 -16.31 10.34 -8.37
CA ALA A 165 -17.30 11.41 -8.29
C ALA A 165 -17.41 11.89 -6.85
N CYS A 166 -17.25 13.19 -6.64
CA CYS A 166 -17.39 13.80 -5.33
C CYS A 166 -18.16 15.12 -5.46
N ALA A 167 -18.89 15.49 -4.42
CA ALA A 167 -19.71 16.70 -4.35
C ALA A 167 -19.88 17.10 -2.88
N PRO A 168 -20.32 18.33 -2.58
CA PRO A 168 -20.75 18.68 -1.23
C PRO A 168 -21.78 17.68 -0.69
N VAL A 169 -21.53 17.17 0.51
CA VAL A 169 -22.26 16.07 1.12
C VAL A 169 -23.37 16.64 2.02
N PRO A 170 -24.66 16.31 1.77
CA PRO A 170 -25.73 16.77 2.63
C PRO A 170 -25.66 16.12 4.02
N GLU A 171 -26.25 16.77 5.02
CA GLU A 171 -26.51 16.13 6.31
C GLU A 171 -27.32 14.84 6.10
N SER A 172 -26.95 13.80 6.85
CA SER A 172 -27.66 12.53 6.79
C SER A 172 -29.09 12.68 7.32
N THR A 173 -30.04 12.18 6.54
CA THR A 173 -31.45 12.11 6.96
C THR A 173 -31.71 10.98 7.96
N SER A 174 -30.86 9.94 7.97
CA SER A 174 -30.95 8.81 8.89
C SER A 174 -30.14 9.01 10.17
N MET A 175 -29.14 9.90 10.14
CA MET A 175 -28.31 10.24 11.29
C MET A 175 -28.09 11.76 11.41
N PRO A 176 -29.05 12.53 11.95
CA PRO A 176 -28.92 13.99 12.08
C PRO A 176 -27.67 14.41 12.86
N GLY A 177 -26.99 15.45 12.40
CA GLY A 177 -25.70 15.92 12.94
C GLY A 177 -24.47 15.19 12.40
N TYR A 178 -24.64 14.31 11.42
CA TYR A 178 -23.58 13.57 10.73
C TYR A 178 -23.75 13.66 9.21
N VAL A 179 -22.68 13.35 8.49
CA VAL A 179 -22.68 13.10 7.04
C VAL A 179 -22.31 11.64 6.78
N GLU A 180 -22.67 11.14 5.61
CA GLU A 180 -22.36 9.77 5.20
C GLU A 180 -20.85 9.66 4.90
N ALA A 181 -20.14 8.77 5.59
CA ALA A 181 -18.68 8.68 5.47
C ALA A 181 -18.24 8.08 4.12
N ASP A 182 -19.11 7.32 3.45
CA ASP A 182 -18.89 6.75 2.12
C ASP A 182 -18.83 7.80 1.00
N GLN A 183 -19.21 9.05 1.29
CA GLN A 183 -19.10 10.18 0.35
C GLN A 183 -17.86 11.05 0.59
N LEU A 184 -17.01 10.68 1.56
CA LEU A 184 -15.83 11.45 1.94
C LEU A 184 -14.53 10.71 1.62
N PHE A 185 -13.54 11.44 1.12
CA PHE A 185 -12.26 10.92 0.64
C PHE A 185 -11.07 11.30 1.54
N PHE A 186 -11.32 11.48 2.84
CA PHE A 186 -10.30 11.66 3.88
C PHE A 186 -9.39 10.43 4.05
N GLY A 187 -8.32 10.57 4.83
CA GLY A 187 -7.32 9.53 5.04
C GLY A 187 -7.88 8.22 5.62
N ARG A 188 -7.59 7.10 4.95
CA ARG A 188 -7.85 5.74 5.45
C ARG A 188 -6.68 4.80 5.18
N GLY A 189 -6.54 3.77 6.03
CA GLY A 189 -5.53 2.73 5.84
C GLY A 189 -4.11 3.14 6.25
N PRO A 190 -3.10 2.30 5.98
CA PRO A 190 -1.76 2.42 6.56
C PRO A 190 -0.99 3.67 6.10
N LEU A 191 -1.19 4.14 4.86
CA LEU A 191 -0.60 5.39 4.35
C LEU A 191 -1.65 6.51 4.20
N GLN A 192 -2.76 6.44 4.96
CA GLN A 192 -3.83 7.46 4.96
C GLN A 192 -4.25 7.89 3.54
N THR A 193 -4.65 6.93 2.70
CA THR A 193 -5.12 7.18 1.34
C THR A 193 -6.20 8.26 1.36
N SER A 194 -5.90 9.36 0.68
CA SER A 194 -6.66 10.60 0.70
C SER A 194 -6.84 11.11 -0.72
N TRP A 195 -7.86 11.93 -0.95
CA TRP A 195 -8.26 12.50 -2.23
C TRP A 195 -9.01 11.55 -3.17
N ASN A 196 -10.08 12.07 -3.76
CA ASN A 196 -10.98 11.31 -4.65
C ASN A 196 -10.26 10.67 -5.86
N TYR A 197 -9.15 11.23 -6.35
CA TYR A 197 -8.35 10.62 -7.42
C TYR A 197 -7.47 9.46 -6.96
N ASN A 198 -7.01 9.42 -5.71
CA ASN A 198 -6.25 8.27 -5.21
C ASN A 198 -7.18 7.10 -4.88
N TYR A 199 -8.37 7.38 -4.32
CA TYR A 199 -9.42 6.37 -4.19
C TYR A 199 -9.84 5.80 -5.55
N LYS A 200 -9.84 6.61 -6.60
CA LYS A 200 -10.11 6.15 -7.97
C LYS A 200 -9.05 5.18 -8.47
N LYS A 201 -7.76 5.52 -8.32
CA LYS A 201 -6.65 4.61 -8.64
C LYS A 201 -6.77 3.29 -7.90
N LEU A 202 -7.12 3.32 -6.61
CA LEU A 202 -7.34 2.11 -5.82
C LEU A 202 -8.55 1.31 -6.29
N SER A 203 -9.65 1.97 -6.63
CA SER A 203 -10.82 1.32 -7.22
C SER A 203 -10.50 0.66 -8.56
N ASP A 204 -9.62 1.26 -9.37
CA ASP A 204 -9.19 0.67 -10.62
C ASP A 204 -8.34 -0.59 -10.41
N ALA A 205 -7.41 -0.54 -9.45
CA ALA A 205 -6.56 -1.67 -9.08
C ALA A 205 -7.36 -2.88 -8.58
N LEU A 206 -8.42 -2.63 -7.80
CA LEU A 206 -9.26 -3.68 -7.22
C LEU A 206 -10.48 -4.05 -8.09
N ARG A 207 -10.66 -3.42 -9.27
CA ARG A 207 -11.83 -3.67 -10.13
C ARG A 207 -11.94 -5.11 -10.59
N ALA A 208 -10.80 -5.77 -10.87
CA ALA A 208 -10.78 -7.16 -11.31
C ALA A 208 -11.33 -8.13 -10.23
N GLU A 209 -11.31 -7.71 -8.96
CA GLU A 209 -11.87 -8.44 -7.83
C GLU A 209 -13.36 -8.09 -7.59
N GLY A 210 -13.95 -7.22 -8.41
CA GLY A 210 -15.34 -6.78 -8.28
C GLY A 210 -15.57 -5.76 -7.18
N VAL A 211 -14.52 -5.08 -6.72
CA VAL A 211 -14.58 -4.07 -5.66
C VAL A 211 -14.63 -2.68 -6.27
N ASP A 212 -15.62 -1.88 -5.83
CA ASP A 212 -15.73 -0.46 -6.18
C ASP A 212 -15.44 0.40 -4.94
N ILE A 213 -14.20 0.88 -4.85
CA ILE A 213 -13.73 1.71 -3.74
C ILE A 213 -14.28 3.14 -3.86
N CYS A 214 -14.64 3.62 -5.06
CA CYS A 214 -15.31 4.91 -5.19
C CYS A 214 -16.72 4.87 -4.57
N ALA A 215 -17.42 3.74 -4.67
CA ALA A 215 -18.73 3.55 -4.07
C ALA A 215 -18.67 3.16 -2.58
N ALA A 216 -17.56 2.57 -2.13
CA ALA A 216 -17.39 2.09 -0.76
C ALA A 216 -15.98 2.39 -0.21
N PRO A 217 -15.59 3.68 -0.05
CA PRO A 217 -14.24 4.05 0.36
C PRO A 217 -13.89 3.57 1.77
N ASP A 218 -14.90 3.32 2.61
CA ASP A 218 -14.70 2.84 3.98
C ASP A 218 -14.16 1.40 4.06
N LEU A 219 -14.17 0.66 2.95
CA LEU A 219 -13.50 -0.64 2.84
C LEU A 219 -11.99 -0.53 3.13
N VAL A 220 -11.36 0.60 2.83
CA VAL A 220 -9.93 0.85 3.13
C VAL A 220 -9.66 0.90 4.64
N ALA A 221 -10.68 1.16 5.46
CA ALA A 221 -10.58 1.23 6.92
C ALA A 221 -11.23 0.03 7.64
N THR A 222 -11.77 -0.95 6.91
CA THR A 222 -12.54 -2.06 7.50
C THR A 222 -12.16 -3.44 6.96
N ASN A 223 -11.62 -3.50 5.73
CA ASN A 223 -11.09 -4.73 5.15
C ASN A 223 -9.57 -4.74 5.30
N GLU A 224 -9.05 -5.78 5.96
CA GLU A 224 -7.62 -5.92 6.24
C GLU A 224 -6.77 -5.91 4.96
N GLU A 225 -7.19 -6.62 3.93
CA GLU A 225 -6.44 -6.75 2.69
C GLU A 225 -6.47 -5.45 1.88
N TYR A 226 -7.62 -4.79 1.77
CA TYR A 226 -7.74 -3.54 1.01
C TYR A 226 -7.05 -2.36 1.71
N ALA A 227 -6.97 -2.38 3.04
CA ALA A 227 -6.15 -1.43 3.78
C ALA A 227 -4.67 -1.53 3.35
N TRP A 228 -4.09 -2.73 3.35
CA TRP A 228 -2.68 -2.90 2.95
C TRP A 228 -2.44 -2.67 1.47
N ILE A 229 -3.36 -3.15 0.60
CA ILE A 229 -3.27 -2.92 -0.85
C ILE A 229 -3.27 -1.42 -1.18
N SER A 230 -4.00 -0.58 -0.42
CA SER A 230 -3.96 0.86 -0.65
C SER A 230 -2.56 1.45 -0.47
N ALA A 231 -1.83 1.00 0.55
CA ALA A 231 -0.46 1.42 0.80
C ALA A 231 0.52 0.85 -0.24
N PHE A 232 0.35 -0.41 -0.65
CA PHE A 232 1.20 -1.03 -1.68
C PHE A 232 1.03 -0.36 -3.05
N LEU A 233 -0.21 -0.01 -3.40
CA LEU A 233 -0.49 0.72 -4.62
C LEU A 233 0.21 2.07 -4.61
N PHE A 234 0.12 2.83 -3.52
CA PHE A 234 0.84 4.10 -3.41
C PHE A 234 2.35 3.87 -3.55
N TRP A 235 2.91 2.93 -2.78
CA TRP A 235 4.34 2.63 -2.73
C TRP A 235 4.95 2.30 -4.09
N THR A 236 4.19 1.61 -4.95
CA THR A 236 4.66 1.09 -6.24
C THR A 236 4.28 1.93 -7.45
N THR A 237 3.36 2.89 -7.31
CA THR A 237 2.82 3.64 -8.47
C THR A 237 2.79 5.16 -8.31
N SER A 238 2.78 5.67 -7.08
CA SER A 238 2.80 7.10 -6.82
C SER A 238 4.22 7.62 -6.95
N THR A 239 4.38 8.76 -7.62
CA THR A 239 5.65 9.49 -7.66
C THR A 239 5.61 10.79 -6.86
N GLY A 240 4.48 11.12 -6.25
CA GLY A 240 4.31 12.39 -5.53
C GLY A 240 4.63 13.58 -6.44
N ALA A 241 5.52 14.46 -5.97
CA ALA A 241 6.03 15.61 -6.72
C ALA A 241 7.41 15.35 -7.39
N VAL A 242 7.87 14.11 -7.42
CA VAL A 242 9.16 13.68 -7.96
C VAL A 242 8.97 12.64 -9.07
N ASP A 243 10.05 12.17 -9.69
CA ASP A 243 10.04 11.27 -10.85
C ASP A 243 10.38 9.80 -10.50
N THR A 244 10.14 9.40 -9.25
CA THR A 244 10.45 8.05 -8.72
C THR A 244 9.32 7.55 -7.84
N THR A 245 9.10 6.23 -7.77
CA THR A 245 8.18 5.62 -6.78
C THR A 245 8.94 5.26 -5.51
N CYS A 246 8.23 5.01 -4.40
CA CYS A 246 8.90 4.58 -3.16
C CYS A 246 9.67 3.25 -3.34
N GLY A 247 9.08 2.29 -4.08
CA GLY A 247 9.77 1.04 -4.41
C GLY A 247 11.05 1.25 -5.23
N GLN A 248 11.04 2.20 -6.18
CA GLN A 248 12.23 2.56 -6.95
C GLN A 248 13.26 3.34 -6.13
N ALA A 249 12.82 4.24 -5.25
CA ALA A 249 13.68 4.96 -4.32
C ALA A 249 14.47 4.00 -3.42
N VAL A 250 13.82 2.96 -2.88
CA VAL A 250 14.55 1.93 -2.12
C VAL A 250 15.45 1.11 -3.04
N LYS A 251 14.89 0.53 -4.11
CA LYS A 251 15.58 -0.47 -4.93
C LYS A 251 16.74 0.11 -5.75
N CYS A 252 16.51 1.25 -6.39
CA CYS A 252 17.46 1.82 -7.35
C CYS A 252 18.29 2.94 -6.71
N GLU A 253 17.71 3.76 -5.84
CA GLU A 253 18.41 4.90 -5.24
C GLU A 253 19.06 4.55 -3.89
N GLY A 254 18.60 3.49 -3.22
CA GLY A 254 19.08 3.12 -1.89
C GLY A 254 18.75 4.18 -0.84
N SER A 255 17.60 4.86 -0.98
CA SER A 255 17.27 6.05 -0.20
C SER A 255 15.91 5.98 0.49
N PHE A 256 15.92 6.26 1.79
CA PHE A 256 14.73 6.56 2.60
C PHE A 256 14.30 8.03 2.46
N GLY A 257 15.23 8.95 2.23
CA GLY A 257 14.87 10.35 1.98
C GLY A 257 14.03 10.51 0.70
N SER A 258 14.34 9.76 -0.35
CA SER A 258 13.54 9.74 -1.58
C SER A 258 12.14 9.18 -1.35
N THR A 259 11.94 8.16 -0.50
CA THR A 259 10.59 7.66 -0.16
C THR A 259 9.79 8.72 0.61
N LEU A 260 10.44 9.43 1.54
CA LEU A 260 9.82 10.54 2.25
C LEU A 260 9.40 11.68 1.32
N ASN A 261 10.24 12.03 0.34
CA ASN A 261 9.94 13.08 -0.63
C ASN A 261 8.74 12.70 -1.52
N VAL A 262 8.63 11.43 -1.92
CA VAL A 262 7.45 10.90 -2.64
C VAL A 262 6.17 11.01 -1.79
N ILE A 263 6.26 10.68 -0.50
CA ILE A 263 5.09 10.64 0.40
C ILE A 263 4.63 12.05 0.80
N ASN A 264 5.53 12.90 1.28
CA ASN A 264 5.18 14.21 1.83
C ASN A 264 6.24 15.30 1.62
N GLY A 265 6.96 15.27 0.49
CA GLY A 265 8.07 16.19 0.23
C GLY A 265 7.73 17.68 0.27
N GLY A 266 6.49 18.05 -0.08
CA GLY A 266 6.04 19.45 -0.04
C GLY A 266 5.97 20.06 1.37
N LEU A 267 5.93 19.23 2.42
CA LEU A 267 5.89 19.65 3.82
C LEU A 267 7.14 19.21 4.59
N GLU A 268 7.76 18.11 4.19
CA GLU A 268 8.84 17.46 4.95
C GLU A 268 10.22 17.53 4.28
N CYS A 269 10.33 18.02 3.02
CA CYS A 269 11.59 18.07 2.25
C CYS A 269 11.84 19.42 1.55
N PRO A 270 12.44 20.43 2.21
CA PRO A 270 12.82 20.43 3.62
C PRO A 270 11.62 20.62 4.54
N ALA A 271 11.80 20.26 5.81
CA ALA A 271 10.80 20.45 6.85
C ALA A 271 10.33 21.91 6.88
N ILE A 272 9.03 22.13 6.65
CA ILE A 272 8.42 23.42 6.95
C ILE A 272 8.16 23.54 8.45
N SER A 273 8.01 24.76 8.95
CA SER A 273 7.74 25.02 10.37
C SER A 273 6.54 24.23 10.87
N GLY A 274 6.75 23.43 11.92
CA GLY A 274 5.74 22.58 12.55
C GLY A 274 5.75 21.13 12.08
N HIS A 275 6.57 20.77 11.09
CA HIS A 275 6.73 19.40 10.60
C HIS A 275 8.03 18.73 11.05
N GLU A 276 8.86 19.40 11.85
CA GLU A 276 10.11 18.81 12.35
C GLU A 276 9.83 17.58 13.24
N SER A 277 8.85 17.67 14.16
CA SER A 277 8.50 16.55 15.03
C SER A 277 7.86 15.37 14.28
N THR A 278 7.14 15.63 13.18
CA THR A 278 6.53 14.55 12.38
C THR A 278 7.60 13.75 11.64
N ILE A 279 8.62 14.44 11.12
CA ILE A 279 9.81 13.79 10.53
C ILE A 279 10.55 12.96 11.59
N TRP A 280 10.69 13.50 12.80
CA TRP A 280 11.36 12.79 13.90
C TRP A 280 10.62 11.50 14.30
N GLU A 281 9.28 11.54 14.42
CA GLU A 281 8.44 10.35 14.63
C GLU A 281 8.74 9.28 13.58
N ARG A 282 8.65 9.67 12.31
CA ARG A 282 8.91 8.79 11.18
C ARG A 282 10.32 8.21 11.16
N LEU A 283 11.34 9.02 11.45
CA LEU A 283 12.73 8.55 11.55
C LEU A 283 12.89 7.54 12.69
N ASN A 284 12.32 7.82 13.86
CA ASN A 284 12.39 6.91 14.99
C ASN A 284 11.70 5.57 14.68
N ASP A 285 10.54 5.61 14.03
CA ASP A 285 9.82 4.40 13.58
C ASP A 285 10.64 3.61 12.56
N TYR A 286 11.26 4.29 11.60
CA TYR A 286 12.14 3.66 10.62
C TYR A 286 13.33 2.96 11.28
N CYS A 287 14.04 3.65 12.18
CA CYS A 287 15.17 3.08 12.92
C CYS A 287 14.75 1.90 13.81
N ALA A 288 13.56 1.96 14.42
CA ALA A 288 13.01 0.87 15.22
C ALA A 288 12.69 -0.35 14.34
N ALA A 289 12.04 -0.16 13.21
CA ALA A 289 11.73 -1.22 12.25
C ALA A 289 13.01 -1.86 11.68
N ALA A 290 13.99 -1.04 11.28
CA ALA A 290 15.31 -1.46 10.84
C ALA A 290 16.00 -2.37 11.87
N SER A 291 16.03 -1.94 13.14
CA SER A 291 16.62 -2.70 14.23
C SER A 291 15.91 -4.03 14.46
N ALA A 292 14.57 -4.03 14.46
CA ALA A 292 13.77 -5.22 14.69
C ALA A 292 13.92 -6.25 13.55
N LEU A 293 14.07 -5.80 12.31
CA LEU A 293 14.32 -6.65 11.13
C LEU A 293 15.77 -7.13 11.03
N GLY A 294 16.68 -6.54 11.83
CA GLY A 294 18.09 -6.84 11.80
C GLY A 294 18.72 -6.49 10.45
N VAL A 295 18.44 -5.28 9.95
CA VAL A 295 19.22 -4.70 8.84
C VAL A 295 20.63 -4.37 9.34
N GLU A 296 21.62 -4.39 8.46
CA GLU A 296 23.02 -4.12 8.85
C GLU A 296 23.34 -2.62 8.79
N GLU A 297 22.73 -1.92 7.84
CA GLU A 297 22.89 -0.50 7.53
C GLU A 297 21.52 0.05 7.09
N ILE A 298 21.13 1.23 7.56
CA ILE A 298 19.90 1.89 7.08
C ILE A 298 20.18 2.57 5.74
N LEU A 299 19.13 2.76 4.95
CA LEU A 299 19.21 3.44 3.66
C LEU A 299 19.70 4.88 3.82
N SER A 300 20.20 5.44 2.72
CA SER A 300 20.61 6.85 2.68
C SER A 300 19.45 7.76 3.06
N LEU A 301 19.78 8.87 3.72
CA LEU A 301 18.84 9.95 4.03
C LEU A 301 18.81 11.03 2.93
N ASP A 302 19.57 10.86 1.86
CA ASP A 302 19.57 11.77 0.70
C ASP A 302 18.23 11.71 -0.06
N GLY A 303 17.97 12.67 -0.94
CA GLY A 303 16.71 12.72 -1.71
C GLY A 303 15.57 13.48 -1.00
N CYS A 304 15.75 13.83 0.27
CA CYS A 304 14.93 14.79 1.01
C CYS A 304 15.84 15.88 1.61
N ASP A 305 15.62 17.13 1.22
CA ASP A 305 16.46 18.24 1.67
C ASP A 305 16.39 18.41 3.20
N GLY A 306 17.54 18.58 3.86
CA GLY A 306 17.64 18.72 5.32
C GLY A 306 17.34 17.47 6.16
N LEU A 307 17.01 16.31 5.58
CA LEU A 307 16.63 15.12 6.37
C LEU A 307 17.77 14.60 7.26
N LYS A 308 19.02 14.63 6.78
CA LYS A 308 20.19 14.26 7.60
C LYS A 308 20.36 15.16 8.82
N ASP A 309 20.13 16.46 8.66
CA ASP A 309 20.19 17.42 9.77
C ASP A 309 19.07 17.16 10.78
N GLN A 310 17.88 16.77 10.31
CA GLN A 310 16.77 16.37 11.18
C GLN A 310 17.11 15.09 11.96
N PHE A 311 17.71 14.10 11.30
CA PHE A 311 18.19 12.88 11.95
C PHE A 311 19.20 13.19 13.06
N ASP A 312 20.22 13.99 12.75
CA ASP A 312 21.28 14.33 13.71
C ASP A 312 20.74 15.11 14.92
N GLN A 313 19.81 16.04 14.68
CA GLN A 313 19.12 16.76 15.77
C GLN A 313 18.24 15.84 16.61
N CYS A 314 17.53 14.92 15.97
CA CYS A 314 16.65 14.00 16.65
C CYS A 314 17.43 13.04 17.56
N VAL A 315 18.55 12.51 17.07
CA VAL A 315 19.46 11.65 17.86
C VAL A 315 20.16 12.45 18.95
N GLY A 316 20.74 13.60 18.61
CA GLY A 316 21.50 14.44 19.54
C GLY A 316 20.67 15.01 20.69
N SER A 317 19.37 15.23 20.47
CA SER A 317 18.43 15.63 21.53
C SER A 317 17.91 14.45 22.37
N GLY A 318 18.16 13.21 21.94
CA GLY A 318 17.60 11.99 22.55
C GLY A 318 16.13 11.74 22.20
N TRP A 319 15.56 12.49 21.26
CA TRP A 319 14.17 12.34 20.84
C TRP A 319 13.97 11.05 20.04
N CYS A 320 14.92 10.68 19.18
CA CYS A 320 14.90 9.43 18.39
C CYS A 320 15.81 8.35 19.02
N PRO A 321 15.42 7.71 20.15
CA PRO A 321 16.28 6.72 20.80
C PRO A 321 16.54 5.50 19.92
N ALA A 322 15.62 5.12 19.03
CA ALA A 322 15.84 3.99 18.11
C ALA A 322 16.92 4.29 17.07
N CYS A 323 17.15 5.58 16.77
CA CYS A 323 18.13 6.01 15.78
C CYS A 323 19.57 6.07 16.30
N ALA A 324 19.78 6.06 17.62
CA ALA A 324 21.10 6.22 18.24
C ALA A 324 22.14 5.17 17.82
N VAL A 325 21.71 3.99 17.38
CA VAL A 325 22.63 2.91 16.93
C VAL A 325 23.06 3.03 15.46
N TRP A 326 22.55 4.04 14.74
CA TRP A 326 22.68 4.15 13.29
C TRP A 326 23.57 5.31 12.81
N GLU A 327 24.08 6.18 13.69
CA GLU A 327 24.89 7.35 13.31
C GLU A 327 26.04 7.02 12.34
N ASP A 328 26.70 5.88 12.55
CA ASP A 328 27.82 5.39 11.72
C ASP A 328 27.40 4.27 10.74
N LYS A 329 26.09 4.04 10.57
CA LYS A 329 25.51 2.95 9.76
C LYS A 329 24.38 3.45 8.86
N ILE A 330 24.58 4.64 8.30
CA ILE A 330 23.75 5.19 7.23
C ILE A 330 24.45 4.89 5.90
N GLY A 331 23.76 4.21 5.01
CA GLY A 331 24.28 3.85 3.71
C GLY A 331 24.44 5.04 2.79
N ALA A 332 25.37 4.91 1.85
CA ALA A 332 25.52 5.87 0.77
C ALA A 332 24.38 5.68 -0.24
N PRO A 333 23.90 6.76 -0.89
CA PRO A 333 22.98 6.61 -2.01
C PRO A 333 23.67 5.87 -3.17
N SER A 334 22.89 5.19 -4.00
CA SER A 334 23.39 4.65 -5.26
C SER A 334 23.96 5.76 -6.16
N THR A 335 25.01 5.45 -6.93
CA THR A 335 25.51 6.38 -7.94
C THR A 335 24.46 6.58 -9.04
N LYS A 336 24.55 7.71 -9.77
CA LYS A 336 23.63 7.97 -10.89
C LYS A 336 23.68 6.88 -11.95
N GLU A 337 24.88 6.37 -12.25
CA GLU A 337 25.04 5.27 -13.20
C GLU A 337 24.32 3.99 -12.74
N ALA A 338 24.41 3.65 -11.44
CA ALA A 338 23.72 2.49 -10.88
C ALA A 338 22.19 2.68 -10.84
N GLN A 339 21.73 3.90 -10.55
CA GLN A 339 20.30 4.25 -10.59
C GLN A 339 19.75 4.09 -12.01
N GLU A 340 20.43 4.65 -13.02
CA GLU A 340 20.05 4.55 -14.43
C GLU A 340 20.04 3.09 -14.92
N GLU A 341 21.04 2.30 -14.53
CA GLU A 341 21.11 0.87 -14.85
C GLU A 341 19.91 0.11 -14.24
N CYS A 342 19.62 0.32 -12.95
CA CYS A 342 18.49 -0.30 -12.26
C CYS A 342 17.14 0.04 -12.91
N LEU A 343 16.92 1.32 -13.23
CA LEU A 343 15.70 1.79 -13.89
C LEU A 343 15.58 1.22 -15.31
N SER A 344 16.67 1.14 -16.07
CA SER A 344 16.66 0.58 -17.43
C SER A 344 16.37 -0.92 -17.45
N GLY A 345 16.84 -1.67 -16.44
CA GLY A 345 16.56 -3.10 -16.27
C GLY A 345 15.07 -3.39 -16.04
N SER A 346 14.35 -2.47 -15.39
CA SER A 346 12.92 -2.59 -15.11
C SER A 346 12.01 -2.48 -16.36
N VAL A 347 12.52 -1.96 -17.48
CA VAL A 347 11.76 -1.81 -18.75
C VAL A 347 11.78 -3.08 -19.62
N SER A 348 12.59 -4.09 -19.26
CA SER A 348 12.87 -5.25 -20.12
C SER A 348 11.89 -6.44 -20.01
N VAL A 349 10.63 -6.22 -19.62
CA VAL A 349 9.57 -7.25 -19.80
C VAL A 349 9.18 -7.27 -21.28
N SER A 350 9.82 -8.17 -22.01
CA SER A 350 9.63 -8.38 -23.44
C SER A 350 8.18 -8.65 -23.81
N ALA A 351 7.61 -7.78 -24.64
CA ALA A 351 6.39 -8.05 -25.39
C ALA A 351 6.54 -9.37 -26.17
N PRO A 352 5.50 -10.22 -26.24
CA PRO A 352 5.57 -11.43 -27.04
C PRO A 352 5.86 -11.06 -28.49
N LYS A 353 6.95 -11.61 -29.04
CA LYS A 353 7.32 -11.49 -30.45
C LYS A 353 6.21 -12.14 -31.30
N HIS A 354 5.18 -11.38 -31.64
CA HIS A 354 4.30 -11.76 -32.74
C HIS A 354 5.10 -11.64 -34.03
N GLY A 355 5.26 -12.79 -34.70
CA GLY A 355 5.93 -12.91 -35.98
C GLY A 355 5.34 -11.91 -36.98
N ARG A 356 6.24 -11.15 -37.60
CA ARG A 356 5.96 -10.21 -38.69
C ARG A 356 5.49 -11.00 -39.93
N PRO A 357 4.32 -10.75 -40.51
CA PRO A 357 4.08 -11.06 -41.90
C PRO A 357 4.69 -9.97 -42.78
N SER A 358 5.16 -10.41 -43.95
CA SER A 358 5.83 -9.67 -45.00
C SER A 358 5.08 -8.42 -45.50
N SER A 359 5.88 -7.45 -45.90
CA SER A 359 5.59 -6.19 -46.58
C SER A 359 4.49 -6.21 -47.66
N SER A 360 3.65 -5.18 -47.66
CA SER A 360 3.21 -4.51 -48.89
C SER A 360 3.17 -3.00 -48.68
N SER A 361 3.80 -2.28 -49.61
CA SER A 361 3.95 -0.84 -49.71
C SER A 361 2.62 -0.07 -49.72
N TYR A 362 2.54 1.04 -49.00
CA TYR A 362 1.92 2.27 -49.51
C TYR A 362 2.61 3.49 -48.86
N SER A 363 3.14 4.34 -49.73
CA SER A 363 3.74 5.64 -49.42
C SER A 363 2.65 6.66 -49.15
N THR A 364 2.71 7.38 -48.04
CA THR A 364 2.08 8.69 -47.90
C THR A 364 2.93 9.55 -46.98
N GLN A 365 3.60 10.54 -47.58
CA GLN A 365 4.25 11.64 -46.89
C GLN A 365 3.21 12.51 -46.20
N ILE A 366 3.37 12.75 -44.89
CA ILE A 366 2.83 13.94 -44.22
C ILE A 366 3.93 14.44 -43.27
N GLY A 367 4.29 15.72 -43.44
CA GLY A 367 5.44 16.36 -42.82
C GLY A 367 5.36 16.48 -41.30
N MET A 368 6.50 16.25 -40.64
CA MET A 368 6.72 16.61 -39.25
C MET A 368 6.92 18.12 -39.16
N THR A 369 5.96 18.83 -38.59
CA THR A 369 6.20 20.16 -38.02
C THR A 369 6.73 19.96 -36.61
N VAL A 370 7.98 20.33 -36.40
CA VAL A 370 8.60 20.40 -35.07
C VAL A 370 8.05 21.65 -34.39
N LEU A 371 7.27 21.47 -33.33
CA LEU A 371 6.95 22.53 -32.37
C LEU A 371 7.63 22.20 -31.05
N SER A 372 8.69 22.95 -30.76
CA SER A 372 9.23 23.07 -29.42
C SER A 372 8.17 23.71 -28.53
N SER A 373 7.95 23.17 -27.34
CA SER A 373 7.24 23.89 -26.29
C SER A 373 7.94 23.64 -24.97
N SER A 374 8.88 24.54 -24.67
CA SER A 374 9.22 24.89 -23.30
C SER A 374 7.98 25.49 -22.65
N LEU A 375 7.42 24.86 -21.63
CA LEU A 375 6.56 25.54 -20.67
C LEU A 375 6.69 24.87 -19.31
N VAL A 376 7.52 25.51 -18.49
CA VAL A 376 7.50 25.48 -17.04
C VAL A 376 6.09 25.84 -16.57
N LEU A 377 5.45 24.98 -15.77
CA LEU A 377 4.35 25.39 -14.92
C LEU A 377 4.60 24.94 -13.47
N LEU A 378 5.13 25.89 -12.70
CA LEU A 378 4.86 26.00 -11.26
C LEU A 378 3.34 26.09 -11.06
N SER A 379 2.79 25.30 -10.15
CA SER A 379 1.60 25.65 -9.35
C SER A 379 1.60 24.79 -8.10
N TYR A 380 2.36 25.25 -7.10
CA TYR A 380 2.28 24.84 -5.71
C TYR A 380 1.15 25.64 -5.00
N LEU A 381 0.65 25.06 -3.91
CA LEU A 381 -0.14 25.68 -2.82
C LEU A 381 -1.64 25.90 -3.06
N MET A 382 -2.45 24.99 -2.50
CA MET A 382 -3.30 25.29 -1.34
C MET A 382 -3.64 24.01 -0.57
#